data_AF-A0A183B6K5-F1
#
_entry.id   AF-A0A183B6K5-F1
#
_cell.length_a   1.000
_cell.length_b   1.000
_cell.length_c   1.000
_cell.angle_alpha   90.00
_cell.angle_beta   90.00
_cell.angle_gamma   90.00
#
_symmetry.space_group_name_H-M   'P 1'
#
loop_
_entity.id
_entity.type
_entity.pdbx_description
1 polymer ?
#
loop_
_entity_poly.entity_id
_entity_poly.type
_entity_poly.pdbx_seq_one_letter_code
_entity_poly.pdbx_strand_id
1 'polypeptide(L)'
;MMDTIHISSPENFLLPPIWDNDDAMFLLMQPIRRPKHIDPEAYNKKIKFWTDLIVDYAKRQRVSVVSIQSLQTVFSRYFLEEGIHMSPQCLPEVFTSLMESGKLECIEDSSSLVHTILKTSFNYLIKAPLDWTFRIAFGTSGKPSAGSGTSTVTLDPEQHYAFTDLSEDLASQFIAYFVKKYESQRLTFRLPVYELCDFEKGLIEFFPHDATREYIKKLCTDVFCCVRFESVCDSEGTWKSQVVRVTNDVDCPVPSKTADYKTELSILGGLAHIRTVIRQLEAEEQKLTTEIEERRNRIKALMKQNRCVLPLK
;
A
#
# COMPACT_ATOMS: atom_id res chain seq x y z
N MET A 1 -20.86 -0.05 24.15
CA MET A 1 -19.46 0.40 24.18
C MET A 1 -18.95 0.28 22.75
N MET A 2 -18.73 1.41 22.09
CA MET A 2 -18.23 1.45 20.72
C MET A 2 -16.73 1.73 20.81
N ASP A 3 -15.92 0.73 20.49
CA ASP A 3 -14.48 0.89 20.40
C ASP A 3 -14.18 1.92 19.32
N THR A 4 -13.64 3.06 19.78
CA THR A 4 -13.23 4.13 18.90
C THR A 4 -11.91 3.70 18.28
N ILE A 5 -11.98 3.15 17.06
CA ILE A 5 -10.78 2.84 16.27
C ILE A 5 -10.03 4.15 16.04
N HIS A 6 -8.93 4.33 16.77
CA HIS A 6 -8.00 5.43 16.60
C HIS A 6 -7.27 5.23 15.27
N ILE A 7 -7.76 5.88 14.22
CA ILE A 7 -7.06 5.95 12.94
C ILE A 7 -5.97 7.02 13.09
N SER A 8 -4.82 6.64 13.63
CA SER A 8 -3.66 7.52 13.81
C SER A 8 -2.95 7.73 12.46
N SER A 9 -2.79 8.98 12.02
CA SER A 9 -1.91 9.37 10.91
C SER A 9 -0.55 8.68 10.99
N PRO A 10 0.18 8.47 9.87
CA PRO A 10 1.52 7.88 9.94
C PRO A 10 2.37 8.67 10.93
N GLU A 11 2.71 8.03 12.05
CA GLU A 11 3.56 8.64 13.06
C GLU A 11 4.97 8.79 12.49
N ASN A 12 5.64 9.89 12.82
CA ASN A 12 7.05 10.03 12.48
C ASN A 12 7.82 8.87 13.12
N PHE A 13 8.32 7.97 12.27
CA PHE A 13 9.10 6.83 12.74
C PHE A 13 10.39 7.33 13.37
N LEU A 14 10.60 6.96 14.63
CA LEU A 14 11.81 7.27 15.38
C LEU A 14 12.73 6.06 15.34
N LEU A 15 13.97 6.30 14.93
CA LEU A 15 15.01 5.28 14.96
C LEU A 15 15.31 4.89 16.42
N PRO A 16 15.68 3.63 16.70
CA PRO A 16 15.94 3.18 18.06
C PRO A 16 17.18 3.89 18.63
N PRO A 17 17.31 4.04 19.97
CA PRO A 17 18.45 4.74 20.58
C PRO A 17 19.83 4.16 20.23
N ILE A 18 19.90 2.86 19.93
CA ILE A 18 21.14 2.22 19.47
C ILE A 18 21.60 2.78 18.12
N TRP A 19 20.71 3.41 17.35
CA TRP A 19 21.01 4.00 16.06
C TRP A 19 22.03 5.13 16.15
N ASP A 20 22.14 5.82 17.29
CA ASP A 20 23.13 6.90 17.49
C ASP A 20 24.53 6.38 17.90
N ASN A 21 24.68 5.07 18.13
CA ASN A 21 25.95 4.45 18.48
C ASN A 21 26.62 3.90 17.20
N ASP A 22 27.68 4.56 16.73
CA ASP A 22 28.42 4.21 15.50
C ASP A 22 28.97 2.78 15.57
N ASP A 23 29.73 2.42 16.62
CA ASP A 23 30.29 1.08 16.82
C ASP A 23 29.23 -0.03 16.74
N ALA A 24 28.15 0.12 17.50
CA ALA A 24 27.11 -0.88 17.60
C ALA A 24 26.35 -1.04 16.28
N MET A 25 26.02 0.07 15.63
CA MET A 25 25.34 0.05 14.34
C MET A 25 26.23 -0.46 13.22
N PHE A 26 27.53 -0.15 13.24
CA PHE A 26 28.47 -0.66 12.24
C PHE A 26 28.44 -2.18 12.24
N LEU A 27 28.55 -2.81 13.43
CA LEU A 27 28.44 -4.26 13.59
C LEU A 27 27.08 -4.81 13.12
N LEU A 28 25.98 -4.08 13.33
CA LEU A 28 24.64 -4.47 12.89
C LEU A 28 24.45 -4.34 11.38
N MET A 29 25.14 -3.42 10.70
CA MET A 29 25.08 -3.26 9.24
C MET A 29 25.89 -4.31 8.46
N GLN A 30 26.91 -4.90 9.08
CA GLN A 30 27.78 -5.92 8.44
C GLN A 30 26.99 -7.18 8.02
N PRO A 31 27.50 -8.01 7.09
CA PRO A 31 26.91 -9.31 6.81
C PRO A 31 26.97 -10.23 8.04
N ILE A 32 26.10 -11.25 8.08
CA ILE A 32 26.13 -12.25 9.15
C ILE A 32 27.29 -13.21 8.87
N ARG A 33 28.38 -13.08 9.65
CA ARG A 33 29.63 -13.84 9.42
C ARG A 33 29.51 -15.33 9.72
N ARG A 34 28.67 -15.71 10.69
CA ARG A 34 28.51 -17.11 11.14
C ARG A 34 27.06 -17.54 10.94
N PRO A 35 26.82 -18.69 10.29
CA PRO A 35 25.47 -19.23 10.13
C PRO A 35 24.89 -19.67 11.50
N LYS A 36 23.56 -19.74 11.56
CA LYS A 36 22.78 -20.06 12.78
C LYS A 36 23.25 -21.29 13.55
N HIS A 37 23.77 -22.32 12.87
CA HIS A 37 24.23 -23.56 13.51
C HIS A 37 25.59 -23.43 14.23
N ILE A 38 26.39 -22.41 13.90
CA ILE A 38 27.71 -22.17 14.52
C ILE A 38 27.59 -21.19 15.68
N ASP A 39 26.78 -20.15 15.52
CA ASP A 39 26.62 -19.10 16.52
C ASP A 39 25.15 -18.66 16.61
N PRO A 40 24.28 -19.48 17.24
CA PRO A 40 22.85 -19.23 17.27
C PRO A 40 22.50 -17.95 18.02
N GLU A 41 23.26 -17.59 19.05
CA GLU A 41 22.98 -16.43 19.89
C GLU A 41 23.22 -15.11 19.14
N ALA A 42 24.41 -14.96 18.55
CA ALA A 42 24.74 -13.75 17.78
C ALA A 42 23.85 -13.62 16.53
N TYR A 43 23.57 -14.75 15.86
CA TYR A 43 22.66 -14.81 14.72
C TYR A 43 21.26 -14.32 15.11
N ASN A 44 20.63 -14.95 16.11
CA ASN A 44 19.26 -14.64 16.51
C ASN A 44 19.13 -13.21 17.04
N LYS A 45 20.13 -12.70 17.78
CA LYS A 45 20.13 -11.31 18.28
C LYS A 45 20.07 -10.31 17.13
N LYS A 46 20.89 -10.52 16.10
CA LYS A 46 20.96 -9.64 14.93
C LYS A 46 19.71 -9.73 14.05
N ILE A 47 19.24 -10.94 13.77
CA ILE A 47 17.99 -11.16 13.02
C ILE A 47 16.81 -10.52 13.74
N LYS A 48 16.71 -10.71 15.06
CA LYS A 48 15.63 -10.13 15.86
C LYS A 48 15.65 -8.61 15.84
N PHE A 49 16.81 -7.99 16.03
CA PHE A 49 16.95 -6.54 15.96
C PHE A 49 16.42 -5.98 14.64
N TRP A 50 16.88 -6.52 13.51
CA TRP A 50 16.45 -6.04 12.19
C TRP A 50 14.99 -6.35 11.91
N THR A 51 14.49 -7.52 12.32
CA THR A 51 13.07 -7.88 12.20
C THR A 51 12.19 -6.89 12.95
N ASP A 52 12.50 -6.63 14.22
CA ASP A 52 11.71 -5.75 15.07
C ASP A 52 11.73 -4.31 14.51
N LEU A 53 12.88 -3.85 14.04
CA LEU A 53 13.04 -2.53 13.42
C LEU A 53 12.22 -2.36 12.13
N ILE A 54 12.32 -3.32 11.21
CA ILE A 54 11.63 -3.27 9.92
C ILE A 54 10.12 -3.35 10.14
N VAL A 55 9.65 -4.22 11.04
CA VAL A 55 8.22 -4.35 11.34
C VAL A 55 7.66 -3.10 12.01
N ASP A 56 8.39 -2.47 12.92
CA ASP A 56 7.96 -1.19 13.53
C ASP A 56 7.91 -0.07 12.48
N TYR A 57 8.92 0.02 11.61
CA TYR A 57 8.92 0.96 10.48
C TYR A 57 7.71 0.75 9.56
N ALA A 58 7.49 -0.49 9.12
CA ALA A 58 6.38 -0.89 8.26
C ALA A 58 5.02 -0.51 8.87
N LYS A 59 4.84 -0.75 10.17
CA LYS A 59 3.63 -0.38 10.92
C LYS A 59 3.42 1.13 10.96
N ARG A 60 4.41 1.90 11.42
CA ARG A 60 4.27 3.35 11.60
C ARG A 60 4.07 4.09 10.28
N GLN A 61 4.73 3.64 9.22
CA GLN A 61 4.65 4.25 7.89
C GLN A 61 3.52 3.66 7.03
N ARG A 62 2.77 2.67 7.53
CA ARG A 62 1.74 1.92 6.80
C ARG A 62 2.25 1.35 5.46
N VAL A 63 3.46 0.80 5.50
CA VAL A 63 4.10 0.15 4.35
C VAL A 63 3.98 -1.35 4.56
N SER A 64 3.19 -2.03 3.73
CA SER A 64 3.00 -3.47 3.84
C SER A 64 3.84 -4.25 2.82
N VAL A 65 4.25 -3.59 1.74
CA VAL A 65 5.09 -4.15 0.67
C VAL A 65 6.48 -3.52 0.71
N VAL A 66 7.51 -4.35 0.73
CA VAL A 66 8.92 -3.95 0.82
C VAL A 66 9.81 -4.78 -0.11
N SER A 67 10.98 -4.25 -0.47
CA SER A 67 12.06 -4.98 -1.14
C SER A 67 13.33 -4.84 -0.32
N ILE A 68 14.32 -5.70 -0.57
CA ILE A 68 15.61 -5.61 0.13
C ILE A 68 16.27 -4.28 -0.24
N GLN A 69 16.27 -3.89 -1.51
CA GLN A 69 16.86 -2.66 -1.99
C GLN A 69 16.21 -1.41 -1.37
N SER A 70 14.88 -1.39 -1.24
CA SER A 70 14.19 -0.22 -0.66
C SER A 70 14.52 -0.07 0.82
N LEU A 71 14.55 -1.16 1.59
CA LEU A 71 14.94 -1.12 3.00
C LEU A 71 16.44 -0.81 3.17
N GLN A 72 17.31 -1.29 2.30
CA GLN A 72 18.72 -0.92 2.30
C GLN A 72 18.89 0.59 2.10
N THR A 73 18.09 1.19 1.23
CA THR A 73 18.11 2.63 1.00
C THR A 73 17.58 3.41 2.21
N VAL A 74 16.45 2.98 2.78
CA VAL A 74 15.83 3.61 3.96
C VAL A 74 16.75 3.57 5.18
N PHE A 75 17.39 2.42 5.43
CA PHE A 75 18.25 2.19 6.58
C PHE A 75 19.74 2.42 6.29
N SER A 76 20.06 3.08 5.19
CA SER A 76 21.43 3.51 4.92
C SER A 76 21.87 4.59 5.90
N ARG A 77 23.13 4.51 6.33
CA ARG A 77 23.69 5.43 7.31
C ARG A 77 25.11 5.82 6.94
N TYR A 78 25.45 7.09 7.16
CA TYR A 78 26.83 7.54 7.16
C TYR A 78 27.45 7.34 8.55
N PHE A 79 28.58 6.65 8.60
CA PHE A 79 29.37 6.40 9.80
C PHE A 79 30.51 7.41 9.87
N LEU A 80 30.55 8.22 10.93
CA LEU A 80 31.45 9.37 11.02
C LEU A 80 32.89 8.93 11.26
N GLU A 81 33.09 7.92 12.11
CA GLU A 81 34.42 7.44 12.49
C GLU A 81 35.16 6.76 11.33
N GLU A 82 34.43 5.96 10.54
CA GLU A 82 34.97 5.25 9.39
C GLU A 82 34.93 6.07 8.09
N GLY A 83 34.14 7.16 8.06
CA GLY A 83 33.96 8.01 6.89
C GLY A 83 33.28 7.32 5.71
N ILE A 84 32.41 6.34 5.98
CA ILE A 84 31.73 5.52 4.95
C ILE A 84 30.22 5.64 5.02
N HIS A 85 29.58 5.50 3.86
CA HIS A 85 28.14 5.31 3.77
C HIS A 85 27.84 3.81 3.61
N MET A 86 27.09 3.24 4.55
CA MET A 86 26.83 1.80 4.58
C MET A 86 25.33 1.52 4.64
N SER A 87 24.90 0.52 3.86
CA SER A 87 23.56 -0.06 3.91
C SER A 87 23.62 -1.43 4.60
N PRO A 88 22.51 -1.87 5.24
CA PRO A 88 22.49 -3.14 5.96
C PRO A 88 22.67 -4.33 5.01
N GLN A 89 23.83 -4.98 5.12
CA GLN A 89 24.22 -6.12 4.28
C GLN A 89 23.60 -7.44 4.74
N CYS A 90 23.03 -7.48 5.95
CA CYS A 90 22.40 -8.67 6.51
C CYS A 90 20.90 -8.81 6.20
N LEU A 91 20.31 -7.89 5.42
CA LEU A 91 18.90 -7.95 5.09
C LEU A 91 18.49 -9.21 4.30
N PRO A 92 19.28 -9.78 3.37
CA PRO A 92 18.91 -11.02 2.70
C PRO A 92 18.66 -12.19 3.68
N GLU A 93 19.50 -12.34 4.71
CA GLU A 93 19.31 -13.36 5.73
C GLU A 93 18.12 -13.06 6.65
N VAL A 94 17.86 -11.78 6.93
CA VAL A 94 16.66 -11.34 7.68
C VAL A 94 15.40 -11.69 6.90
N PHE A 95 15.36 -11.44 5.59
CA PHE A 95 14.24 -11.78 4.72
C PHE A 95 14.02 -13.29 4.67
N THR A 96 15.09 -14.06 4.53
CA THR A 96 15.02 -15.53 4.58
C THR A 96 14.39 -16.00 5.90
N SER A 97 14.83 -15.45 7.04
CA SER A 97 14.25 -15.78 8.34
C SER A 97 12.79 -15.33 8.48
N LEU A 98 12.40 -14.20 7.90
CA LEU A 98 11.03 -13.70 7.92
C LEU A 98 10.09 -14.58 7.09
N MET A 99 10.55 -15.02 5.91
CA MET A 99 9.84 -15.97 5.07
C MET A 99 9.69 -17.34 5.73
N GLU A 100 10.77 -17.88 6.32
CA GLU A 100 10.72 -19.14 7.09
C GLU A 100 9.72 -19.06 8.25
N SER A 101 9.55 -17.88 8.84
CA SER A 101 8.58 -17.64 9.91
C SER A 101 7.14 -17.38 9.43
N GLY A 102 6.90 -17.28 8.11
CA GLY A 102 5.59 -16.99 7.52
C GLY A 102 5.10 -15.55 7.67
N LYS A 103 5.95 -14.64 8.18
CA LYS A 103 5.63 -13.22 8.34
C LYS A 103 5.73 -12.42 7.05
N LEU A 104 6.44 -12.96 6.07
CA LEU A 104 6.74 -12.32 4.81
C LEU A 104 6.46 -13.27 3.66
N GLU A 105 5.76 -12.79 2.64
CA GLU A 105 5.39 -13.55 1.44
C GLU A 105 5.96 -12.88 0.20
N CYS A 106 6.45 -13.68 -0.74
CA CYS A 106 6.93 -13.19 -2.04
C CYS A 106 5.72 -12.80 -2.91
N ILE A 107 5.74 -11.59 -3.46
CA ILE A 107 4.70 -11.16 -4.40
C ILE A 107 5.10 -11.62 -5.80
N GLU A 108 4.53 -12.74 -6.26
CA GLU A 108 4.73 -13.19 -7.64
C GLU A 108 3.82 -12.40 -8.60
N ASP A 109 4.40 -11.94 -9.72
CA ASP A 109 3.69 -11.20 -10.77
C ASP A 109 2.52 -11.99 -11.39
N SER A 110 2.50 -13.33 -11.23
CA SER A 110 1.44 -14.21 -11.71
C SER A 110 0.48 -14.66 -10.60
N SER A 111 -0.60 -13.89 -10.43
CA SER A 111 -1.96 -14.39 -10.09
C SER A 111 -2.18 -15.35 -8.91
N SER A 112 -1.30 -15.42 -7.92
CA SER A 112 -1.37 -16.43 -6.86
C SER A 112 -1.33 -15.81 -5.47
N LEU A 113 -2.31 -14.97 -5.14
CA LEU A 113 -2.66 -14.62 -3.74
C LEU A 113 -3.44 -15.76 -3.04
N VAL A 114 -3.16 -17.02 -3.42
CA VAL A 114 -3.87 -18.20 -2.89
C VAL A 114 -3.30 -18.69 -1.55
N HIS A 115 -2.19 -18.15 -1.07
CA HIS A 115 -1.63 -18.55 0.23
C HIS A 115 -2.37 -17.94 1.42
N THR A 116 -2.96 -16.74 1.30
CA THR A 116 -3.75 -16.12 2.38
C THR A 116 -5.05 -16.89 2.67
N ILE A 117 -5.67 -17.48 1.63
CA ILE A 117 -6.90 -18.29 1.76
C ILE A 117 -6.66 -19.58 2.58
N LEU A 118 -5.42 -20.05 2.68
CA LEU A 118 -5.10 -21.23 3.48
C LEU A 118 -5.19 -20.95 4.99
N LYS A 119 -5.05 -19.70 5.47
CA LYS A 119 -5.11 -19.43 6.93
C LYS A 119 -6.49 -19.64 7.55
N THR A 120 -7.58 -19.42 6.81
CA THR A 120 -8.96 -19.59 7.34
C THR A 120 -9.50 -21.02 7.17
N SER A 121 -8.73 -21.93 6.55
CA SER A 121 -9.15 -23.32 6.32
C SER A 121 -8.08 -24.41 6.61
N PHE A 122 -6.85 -24.06 7.00
CA PHE A 122 -5.80 -25.01 7.38
C PHE A 122 -5.48 -24.98 8.88
N ASN A 123 -6.36 -25.55 9.70
CA ASN A 123 -5.97 -26.14 10.98
C ASN A 123 -5.75 -27.67 10.86
N TYR A 124 -5.69 -28.19 9.63
CA TYR A 124 -5.25 -29.55 9.35
C TYR A 124 -4.54 -29.60 7.99
N LEU A 125 -3.39 -30.29 7.96
CA LEU A 125 -2.59 -30.65 6.80
C LEU A 125 -1.44 -29.71 6.41
N ILE A 126 -0.38 -29.78 7.22
CA ILE A 126 1.00 -29.55 6.78
C ILE A 126 1.28 -30.47 5.58
N LYS A 127 1.56 -29.88 4.41
CA LYS A 127 2.59 -30.27 3.44
C LYS A 127 2.59 -29.27 2.28
N ALA A 128 3.68 -28.52 2.16
CA ALA A 128 3.95 -27.60 1.06
C ALA A 128 3.85 -28.28 -0.32
N PRO A 129 3.27 -27.64 -1.35
CA PRO A 129 3.33 -28.15 -2.71
C PRO A 129 4.67 -27.80 -3.37
N LEU A 130 5.57 -28.78 -3.38
CA LEU A 130 6.41 -29.31 -4.48
C LEU A 130 7.04 -28.44 -5.60
N ASP A 131 6.86 -27.12 -5.69
CA ASP A 131 7.44 -26.34 -6.81
C ASP A 131 8.89 -25.88 -6.57
N TRP A 132 9.38 -25.96 -5.34
CA TRP A 132 10.82 -25.76 -5.05
C TRP A 132 11.67 -27.02 -5.36
N THR A 133 11.06 -28.19 -5.53
CA THR A 133 11.83 -29.44 -5.70
C THR A 133 12.35 -29.64 -7.13
N PHE A 134 11.72 -29.04 -8.14
CA PHE A 134 12.17 -29.17 -9.53
C PHE A 134 13.48 -28.43 -9.83
N ARG A 135 13.79 -27.33 -9.12
CA ARG A 135 15.08 -26.62 -9.26
C ARG A 135 16.27 -27.33 -8.61
N ILE A 136 16.01 -28.34 -7.78
CA ILE A 136 17.05 -29.16 -7.13
C ILE A 136 17.29 -30.47 -7.90
N ALA A 137 16.30 -30.96 -8.66
CA ALA A 137 16.37 -32.26 -9.33
C ALA A 137 16.85 -32.23 -10.80
N PHE A 138 16.77 -31.10 -11.51
CA PHE A 138 17.29 -30.99 -12.88
C PHE A 138 18.29 -29.84 -12.98
N GLY A 139 19.53 -30.15 -12.60
CA GLY A 139 20.67 -29.27 -12.81
C GLY A 139 20.84 -28.94 -14.29
N THR A 140 20.80 -27.64 -14.62
CA THR A 140 21.28 -27.16 -15.91
C THR A 140 22.79 -27.31 -15.94
N SER A 141 23.24 -28.13 -16.88
CA SER A 141 24.63 -28.46 -17.16
C SER A 141 25.53 -27.23 -17.33
N GLY A 142 26.46 -27.06 -16.40
CA GLY A 142 27.66 -26.24 -16.51
C GLY A 142 28.69 -26.77 -15.51
N LYS A 143 29.86 -27.21 -15.99
CA LYS A 143 30.87 -27.95 -15.21
C LYS A 143 31.38 -27.21 -13.95
N PRO A 144 31.83 -27.95 -12.91
CA PRO A 144 32.19 -27.41 -11.60
C PRO A 144 33.67 -27.01 -11.51
N SER A 145 33.98 -26.00 -10.71
CA SER A 145 35.27 -25.92 -10.00
C SER A 145 35.00 -25.95 -8.49
N ALA A 146 35.78 -26.78 -7.80
CA ALA A 146 35.60 -27.13 -6.41
C ALA A 146 35.94 -25.96 -5.49
N GLY A 147 35.03 -25.66 -4.56
CA GLY A 147 35.21 -24.71 -3.48
C GLY A 147 34.05 -24.82 -2.48
N SER A 148 34.35 -25.37 -1.32
CA SER A 148 33.47 -25.59 -0.17
C SER A 148 32.67 -24.34 0.27
N GLY A 149 31.37 -24.52 0.56
CA GLY A 149 30.66 -23.76 1.60
C GLY A 149 29.41 -23.00 1.16
N THR A 150 28.25 -23.46 1.66
CA THR A 150 26.95 -22.75 1.75
C THR A 150 26.34 -22.27 0.43
N SER A 151 25.31 -22.99 -0.04
CA SER A 151 24.34 -22.46 -1.01
C SER A 151 23.62 -21.26 -0.39
N THR A 152 24.13 -20.06 -0.62
CA THR A 152 23.40 -18.82 -0.35
C THR A 152 22.24 -18.77 -1.34
N VAL A 153 21.02 -18.76 -0.83
CA VAL A 153 19.85 -18.43 -1.63
C VAL A 153 20.06 -16.99 -2.12
N THR A 154 20.34 -16.81 -3.40
CA THR A 154 20.43 -15.48 -4.01
C THR A 154 19.02 -14.93 -4.16
N LEU A 155 18.58 -14.18 -3.17
CA LEU A 155 17.35 -13.39 -3.26
C LEU A 155 17.58 -12.24 -4.24
N ASP A 156 16.63 -12.01 -5.12
CA ASP A 156 16.62 -10.82 -5.96
C ASP A 156 16.35 -9.58 -5.07
N PRO A 157 17.26 -8.59 -5.04
CA PRO A 157 17.11 -7.43 -4.18
C PRO A 157 15.92 -6.52 -4.57
N GLU A 158 15.44 -6.60 -5.80
CA GLU A 158 14.31 -5.80 -6.31
C GLU A 158 12.97 -6.52 -6.17
N GLN A 159 12.97 -7.82 -5.83
CA GLN A 159 11.76 -8.58 -5.56
C GLN A 159 10.96 -7.94 -4.43
N HIS A 160 9.64 -7.83 -4.65
CA HIS A 160 8.71 -7.30 -3.67
C HIS A 160 8.17 -8.42 -2.78
N TYR A 161 8.02 -8.09 -1.50
CA TYR A 161 7.53 -8.97 -0.47
C TYR A 161 6.48 -8.26 0.38
N ALA A 162 5.44 -8.98 0.80
CA ALA A 162 4.36 -8.46 1.63
C ALA A 162 4.42 -9.00 3.06
N PHE A 163 4.20 -8.12 4.05
CA PHE A 163 4.00 -8.53 5.44
C PHE A 163 2.56 -9.00 5.64
N THR A 164 2.35 -10.32 5.62
CA THR A 164 1.00 -10.94 5.61
C THR A 164 0.07 -10.38 6.70
N ASP A 165 0.43 -10.55 7.98
CA ASP A 165 -0.41 -10.10 9.11
C ASP A 165 -0.63 -8.58 9.11
N LEU A 166 0.39 -7.81 8.71
CA LEU A 166 0.29 -6.34 8.66
C LEU A 166 -0.61 -5.88 7.50
N SER A 167 -0.53 -6.54 6.35
CA SER A 167 -1.38 -6.23 5.20
C SER A 167 -2.86 -6.49 5.50
N GLU A 168 -3.19 -7.57 6.20
CA GLU A 168 -4.56 -7.88 6.63
C GLU A 168 -5.12 -6.83 7.61
N ASP A 169 -4.32 -6.44 8.60
CA ASP A 169 -4.68 -5.39 9.57
C ASP A 169 -4.86 -4.03 8.87
N LEU A 170 -3.92 -3.64 8.02
CA LEU A 170 -3.99 -2.39 7.25
C LEU A 170 -5.17 -2.35 6.27
N ALA A 171 -5.53 -3.48 5.65
CA ALA A 171 -6.71 -3.56 4.80
C ALA A 171 -7.99 -3.30 5.62
N SER A 172 -8.10 -3.92 6.79
CA SER A 172 -9.24 -3.72 7.70
C SER A 172 -9.36 -2.29 8.18
N GLN A 173 -8.25 -1.69 8.61
CA GLN A 173 -8.19 -0.28 8.99
C GLN A 173 -8.55 0.65 7.84
N PHE A 174 -8.08 0.35 6.62
CA PHE A 174 -8.39 1.14 5.44
C PHE A 174 -9.87 1.11 5.08
N ILE A 175 -10.52 -0.05 5.08
CA ILE A 175 -11.96 -0.15 4.78
C ILE A 175 -12.78 0.63 5.81
N ALA A 176 -12.50 0.45 7.10
CA ALA A 176 -13.17 1.19 8.16
C ALA A 176 -12.96 2.71 8.03
N TYR A 177 -11.74 3.14 7.73
CA TYR A 177 -11.41 4.55 7.45
C TYR A 177 -12.20 5.07 6.24
N PHE A 178 -12.18 4.35 5.13
CA PHE A 178 -12.76 4.76 3.87
C PHE A 178 -14.27 4.92 3.98
N VAL A 179 -14.97 3.90 4.51
CA VAL A 179 -16.42 3.91 4.68
C VAL A 179 -16.87 5.07 5.55
N LYS A 180 -16.14 5.36 6.63
CA LYS A 180 -16.42 6.47 7.55
C LYS A 180 -16.14 7.84 6.93
N LYS A 181 -14.98 8.01 6.29
CA LYS A 181 -14.56 9.32 5.76
C LYS A 181 -15.33 9.72 4.51
N TYR A 182 -15.63 8.75 3.65
CA TYR A 182 -16.29 8.99 2.36
C TYR A 182 -17.80 8.78 2.43
N GLU A 183 -18.40 8.60 3.61
CA GLU A 183 -19.84 8.31 3.75
C GLU A 183 -20.76 9.28 2.97
N SER A 184 -20.45 10.58 2.97
CA SER A 184 -21.20 11.61 2.24
C SER A 184 -21.01 11.58 0.72
N GLN A 185 -20.01 10.83 0.24
CA GLN A 185 -19.64 10.70 -1.17
C GLN A 185 -20.20 9.42 -1.81
N ARG A 186 -21.04 8.66 -1.09
CA ARG A 186 -21.73 7.51 -1.66
C ARG A 186 -22.65 7.93 -2.80
N LEU A 187 -22.67 7.14 -3.87
CA LEU A 187 -23.62 7.30 -4.97
C LEU A 187 -25.06 6.96 -4.55
N THR A 188 -25.23 6.10 -3.54
CA THR A 188 -26.55 5.70 -3.04
C THR A 188 -26.61 5.77 -1.51
N PHE A 189 -27.79 6.07 -0.96
CA PHE A 189 -27.99 6.09 0.49
C PHE A 189 -28.06 4.71 1.14
N ARG A 190 -28.39 3.67 0.35
CA ARG A 190 -28.65 2.32 0.88
C ARG A 190 -27.45 1.41 0.80
N LEU A 191 -26.61 1.59 -0.22
CA LEU A 191 -25.46 0.75 -0.48
C LEU A 191 -24.19 1.59 -0.51
N PRO A 192 -23.10 1.15 0.15
CA PRO A 192 -21.77 1.77 0.09
C PRO A 192 -21.14 1.58 -1.29
N VAL A 193 -21.61 2.38 -2.25
CA VAL A 193 -21.13 2.41 -3.63
C VAL A 193 -20.54 3.79 -3.90
N TYR A 194 -19.34 3.80 -4.46
CA TYR A 194 -18.52 4.98 -4.69
C TYR A 194 -18.05 5.03 -6.13
N GLU A 195 -17.57 6.17 -6.59
CA GLU A 195 -16.82 6.23 -7.84
C GLU A 195 -15.39 5.73 -7.61
N LEU A 196 -14.76 5.21 -8.66
CA LEU A 196 -13.36 4.77 -8.59
C LEU A 196 -12.42 5.89 -8.12
N CYS A 197 -12.63 7.13 -8.57
CA CYS A 197 -11.79 8.26 -8.21
C CYS A 197 -11.80 8.54 -6.70
N ASP A 198 -12.95 8.37 -6.02
CA ASP A 198 -13.06 8.56 -4.57
C ASP A 198 -12.29 7.46 -3.83
N PHE A 199 -12.39 6.21 -4.30
CA PHE A 199 -11.68 5.06 -3.73
C PHE A 199 -10.16 5.19 -3.88
N GLU A 200 -9.68 5.55 -5.08
CA GLU A 200 -8.25 5.79 -5.34
C GLU A 200 -7.72 6.96 -4.50
N LYS A 201 -8.49 8.04 -4.36
CA LYS A 201 -8.14 9.14 -3.46
C LYS A 201 -8.01 8.66 -2.01
N GLY A 202 -8.93 7.81 -1.56
CA GLY A 202 -8.87 7.20 -0.23
C GLY A 202 -7.58 6.39 -0.03
N LEU A 203 -7.20 5.58 -1.01
CA LEU A 203 -5.96 4.81 -0.99
C LEU A 203 -4.72 5.72 -0.93
N ILE A 204 -4.66 6.77 -1.75
CA ILE A 204 -3.54 7.73 -1.78
C ILE A 204 -3.40 8.47 -0.44
N GLU A 205 -4.51 8.87 0.17
CA GLU A 205 -4.51 9.57 1.44
C GLU A 205 -4.12 8.66 2.62
N PHE A 206 -4.47 7.38 2.56
CA PHE A 206 -4.22 6.44 3.65
C PHE A 206 -2.85 5.76 3.57
N PHE A 207 -2.41 5.42 2.35
CA PHE A 207 -1.17 4.71 2.07
C PHE A 207 -0.20 5.58 1.25
N PRO A 208 0.95 5.95 1.82
CA PRO A 208 1.95 6.74 1.12
C PRO A 208 2.56 6.01 -0.09
N HIS A 209 2.76 4.70 0.04
CA HIS A 209 3.53 3.89 -0.91
C HIS A 209 2.66 3.22 -1.98
N ASP A 210 3.07 3.31 -3.25
CA ASP A 210 2.29 2.83 -4.38
C ASP A 210 2.12 1.30 -4.41
N ALA A 211 3.21 0.55 -4.27
CA ALA A 211 3.13 -0.91 -4.21
C ALA A 211 2.24 -1.43 -3.05
N THR A 212 2.17 -0.67 -1.94
CA THR A 212 1.26 -1.03 -0.84
C THR A 212 -0.19 -0.77 -1.23
N ARG A 213 -0.49 0.34 -1.93
CA ARG A 213 -1.84 0.61 -2.44
C ARG A 213 -2.31 -0.49 -3.38
N GLU A 214 -1.48 -0.86 -4.35
CA GLU A 214 -1.82 -1.90 -5.32
C GLU A 214 -2.04 -3.25 -4.64
N TYR A 215 -1.15 -3.63 -3.73
CA TYR A 215 -1.27 -4.89 -3.01
C TYR A 215 -2.52 -4.94 -2.11
N ILE A 216 -2.79 -3.89 -1.32
CA ILE A 216 -3.98 -3.82 -0.47
C ILE A 216 -5.26 -3.81 -1.32
N LYS A 217 -5.27 -3.09 -2.45
CA LYS A 217 -6.39 -3.12 -3.39
C LYS A 217 -6.65 -4.54 -3.90
N LYS A 218 -5.60 -5.26 -4.27
CA LYS A 218 -5.67 -6.67 -4.69
C LYS A 218 -6.19 -7.56 -3.55
N LEU A 219 -5.67 -7.39 -2.35
CA LEU A 219 -6.07 -8.15 -1.15
C LEU A 219 -7.55 -7.96 -0.82
N CYS A 220 -8.04 -6.72 -0.83
CA CYS A 220 -9.46 -6.40 -0.60
C CYS A 220 -10.40 -6.95 -1.69
N THR A 221 -9.91 -7.11 -2.91
CA THR A 221 -10.71 -7.56 -4.06
C THR A 221 -10.71 -9.08 -4.19
N ASP A 222 -9.54 -9.70 -4.14
CA ASP A 222 -9.33 -11.09 -4.53
C ASP A 222 -9.39 -12.03 -3.31
N VAL A 223 -8.92 -11.58 -2.16
CA VAL A 223 -8.84 -12.41 -0.95
C VAL A 223 -10.05 -12.16 -0.05
N PHE A 224 -10.24 -10.93 0.40
CA PHE A 224 -11.35 -10.60 1.30
C PHE A 224 -12.69 -10.44 0.57
N CYS A 225 -12.66 -10.20 -0.74
CA CYS A 225 -13.86 -9.91 -1.53
C CYS A 225 -14.72 -8.77 -0.95
N CYS A 226 -14.15 -7.88 -0.14
CA CYS A 226 -14.84 -6.75 0.51
C CYS A 226 -14.94 -5.54 -0.42
N VAL A 227 -14.18 -5.54 -1.52
CA VAL A 227 -14.22 -4.52 -2.57
C VAL A 227 -14.52 -5.17 -3.92
N ARG A 228 -15.42 -4.55 -4.70
CA ARG A 228 -15.70 -4.97 -6.08
C ARG A 228 -15.73 -3.78 -7.02
N PHE A 229 -15.00 -3.90 -8.13
CA PHE A 229 -14.97 -2.93 -9.22
C PHE A 229 -15.97 -3.32 -10.30
N GLU A 230 -16.83 -2.39 -10.70
CA GLU A 230 -17.86 -2.60 -11.71
C GLU A 230 -17.81 -1.48 -12.75
N SER A 231 -17.81 -1.87 -14.03
CA SER A 231 -17.95 -0.91 -15.12
C SER A 231 -19.43 -0.58 -15.31
N VAL A 232 -19.74 0.71 -15.32
CA VAL A 232 -21.07 1.25 -15.53
C VAL A 232 -21.11 2.12 -16.78
N CYS A 233 -22.26 2.18 -17.42
CA CYS A 233 -22.50 3.05 -18.56
C CYS A 233 -23.86 3.73 -18.45
N ASP A 234 -24.03 4.80 -19.22
CA ASP A 234 -25.33 5.40 -19.47
C ASP A 234 -26.24 4.46 -20.28
N SER A 235 -27.52 4.83 -20.41
CA SER A 235 -28.50 4.06 -21.18
C SER A 235 -28.16 3.93 -22.66
N GLU A 236 -27.43 4.91 -23.21
CA GLU A 236 -27.03 4.95 -24.63
C GLU A 236 -25.65 4.30 -24.87
N GLY A 237 -24.92 3.96 -23.80
CA GLY A 237 -23.58 3.37 -23.87
C GLY A 237 -22.48 4.33 -24.35
N THR A 238 -22.78 5.62 -24.46
CA THR A 238 -21.86 6.68 -24.91
C THR A 238 -20.86 7.08 -23.84
N TRP A 239 -21.26 6.95 -22.58
CA TRP A 239 -20.45 7.28 -21.41
C TRP A 239 -20.17 6.02 -20.59
N LYS A 240 -18.93 5.89 -20.11
CA LYS A 240 -18.49 4.74 -19.31
C LYS A 240 -17.67 5.24 -18.12
N SER A 241 -17.85 4.58 -16.98
CA SER A 241 -17.08 4.83 -15.77
C SER A 241 -16.96 3.56 -14.94
N GLN A 242 -16.22 3.64 -13.85
CA GLN A 242 -16.08 2.56 -12.89
C GLN A 242 -16.59 2.99 -11.52
N VAL A 243 -17.40 2.13 -10.93
CA VAL A 243 -17.88 2.25 -9.55
C VAL A 243 -17.28 1.15 -8.70
N VAL A 244 -17.17 1.45 -7.41
CA VAL A 244 -16.57 0.57 -6.41
C VAL A 244 -17.62 0.29 -5.33
N ARG A 245 -17.94 -0.98 -5.15
CA ARG A 245 -18.72 -1.44 -4.00
C ARG A 245 -17.77 -1.80 -2.89
N VAL A 246 -17.99 -1.26 -1.71
CA VAL A 246 -17.15 -1.50 -0.54
C VAL A 246 -18.04 -1.96 0.59
N THR A 247 -17.78 -3.10 1.22
CA THR A 247 -18.55 -3.52 2.39
C THR A 247 -18.16 -2.70 3.62
N ASN A 248 -19.03 -2.71 4.65
CA ASN A 248 -18.75 -2.00 5.89
C ASN A 248 -17.65 -2.67 6.72
N ASP A 249 -17.35 -3.94 6.44
CA ASP A 249 -16.41 -4.77 7.17
C ASP A 249 -15.73 -5.75 6.21
N VAL A 250 -14.45 -6.04 6.45
CA VAL A 250 -13.64 -6.97 5.67
C VAL A 250 -14.16 -8.41 5.79
N ASP A 251 -14.76 -8.76 6.93
CA ASP A 251 -15.39 -10.07 7.15
C ASP A 251 -16.69 -10.28 6.36
N CYS A 252 -17.22 -9.20 5.78
CA CYS A 252 -18.44 -9.24 4.98
C CYS A 252 -18.07 -9.15 3.49
N PRO A 253 -18.11 -10.24 2.72
CA PRO A 253 -17.85 -10.18 1.28
C PRO A 253 -18.99 -9.47 0.55
N VAL A 254 -18.68 -8.80 -0.56
CA VAL A 254 -19.68 -8.16 -1.42
C VAL A 254 -20.63 -9.24 -1.98
N PRO A 255 -21.96 -9.08 -1.85
CA PRO A 255 -22.94 -10.07 -2.34
C PRO A 255 -22.74 -10.41 -3.82
N SER A 256 -22.99 -11.66 -4.21
CA SER A 256 -22.95 -12.09 -5.62
C SER A 256 -24.03 -11.42 -6.45
N LYS A 257 -23.83 -11.37 -7.78
CA LYS A 257 -24.77 -10.76 -8.74
C LYS A 257 -26.16 -11.39 -8.60
N THR A 258 -27.19 -10.55 -8.44
CA THR A 258 -28.60 -10.95 -8.37
C THR A 258 -29.27 -10.89 -9.74
N ALA A 259 -30.51 -11.39 -9.86
CA ALA A 259 -31.27 -11.32 -11.12
C ALA A 259 -31.50 -9.88 -11.62
N ASP A 260 -31.59 -8.91 -10.71
CA ASP A 260 -31.81 -7.48 -11.01
C ASP A 260 -30.52 -6.68 -11.23
N TYR A 261 -29.36 -7.35 -11.25
CA TYR A 261 -28.04 -6.72 -11.31
C TYR A 261 -27.86 -5.79 -12.51
N LYS A 262 -28.46 -6.10 -13.66
CA LYS A 262 -28.37 -5.25 -14.86
C LYS A 262 -29.09 -3.91 -14.65
N THR A 263 -30.28 -3.93 -14.07
CA THR A 263 -31.07 -2.73 -13.77
C THR A 263 -30.34 -1.87 -12.75
N GLU A 264 -29.77 -2.50 -11.73
CA GLU A 264 -28.97 -1.82 -10.72
C GLU A 264 -27.74 -1.11 -11.32
N LEU A 265 -26.99 -1.78 -12.20
CA LEU A 265 -25.86 -1.17 -12.90
C LEU A 265 -26.27 0.03 -13.76
N SER A 266 -27.42 -0.02 -14.43
CA SER A 266 -27.93 1.13 -15.19
C SER A 266 -28.28 2.31 -14.29
N ILE A 267 -28.88 2.06 -13.12
CA ILE A 267 -29.16 3.10 -12.11
C ILE A 267 -27.85 3.71 -11.61
N LEU A 268 -26.86 2.88 -11.26
CA LEU A 268 -25.54 3.35 -10.82
C LEU A 268 -24.82 4.15 -11.91
N GLY A 269 -24.93 3.72 -13.17
CA GLY A 269 -24.40 4.46 -14.32
C GLY A 269 -25.03 5.85 -14.44
N GLY A 270 -26.36 5.94 -14.35
CA GLY A 270 -27.07 7.23 -14.33
C GLY A 270 -26.63 8.13 -13.17
N LEU A 271 -26.52 7.59 -11.96
CA LEU A 271 -26.11 8.35 -10.76
C LEU A 271 -24.66 8.86 -10.88
N ALA A 272 -23.74 8.02 -11.34
CA ALA A 272 -22.34 8.40 -11.55
C ALA A 272 -22.20 9.45 -12.66
N HIS A 273 -22.99 9.34 -13.73
CA HIS A 273 -23.03 10.35 -14.78
C HIS A 273 -23.56 11.70 -14.25
N ILE A 274 -24.68 11.70 -13.52
CA ILE A 274 -25.24 12.90 -12.88
C ILE A 274 -24.20 13.57 -11.98
N ARG A 275 -23.52 12.80 -11.13
CA ARG A 275 -22.49 13.33 -10.23
C ARG A 275 -21.32 13.93 -10.98
N THR A 276 -20.90 13.32 -12.09
CA THR A 276 -19.87 13.87 -12.98
C THR A 276 -20.32 15.21 -13.56
N VAL A 277 -21.56 15.31 -14.05
CA VAL A 277 -22.13 16.56 -14.57
C VAL A 277 -22.21 17.64 -13.47
N ILE A 278 -22.64 17.30 -12.26
CA ILE A 278 -22.68 18.24 -11.12
C ILE A 278 -21.30 18.81 -10.83
N ARG A 279 -20.26 17.95 -10.74
CA ARG A 279 -18.88 18.40 -10.51
C ARG A 279 -18.38 19.35 -11.60
N GLN A 280 -18.74 19.09 -12.86
CA GLN A 280 -18.39 19.97 -13.96
C GLN A 280 -19.08 21.34 -13.81
N LEU A 281 -20.37 21.36 -13.49
CA LEU A 281 -21.12 22.59 -13.27
C LEU A 281 -20.55 23.40 -12.10
N GLU A 282 -20.20 22.75 -10.99
CA GLU A 282 -19.55 23.39 -9.83
C GLU A 282 -18.19 24.01 -10.21
N ALA A 283 -17.39 23.33 -11.03
CA ALA A 283 -16.12 23.86 -11.51
C ALA A 283 -16.30 25.07 -12.44
N GLU A 284 -17.31 25.03 -13.31
CA GLU A 284 -17.66 26.16 -14.18
C GLU A 284 -18.18 27.35 -13.37
N GLU A 285 -18.99 27.12 -12.33
CA GLU A 285 -19.46 28.16 -11.42
C GLU A 285 -18.28 28.83 -10.69
N GLN A 286 -17.33 28.05 -10.18
CA GLN A 286 -16.11 28.59 -9.55
C GLN A 286 -15.26 29.41 -10.54
N LYS A 287 -15.14 28.95 -11.77
CA LYS A 287 -14.44 29.71 -12.83
C LYS A 287 -15.15 31.03 -13.13
N LEU A 288 -16.47 31.03 -13.26
CA LEU A 288 -17.23 32.24 -13.54
C LEU A 288 -17.18 33.23 -12.37
N THR A 289 -17.24 32.75 -11.13
CA THR A 289 -17.17 33.62 -9.94
C THR A 289 -15.80 34.31 -9.82
N THR A 290 -14.71 33.59 -10.07
CA THR A 290 -13.36 34.17 -10.11
C THR A 290 -13.20 35.20 -11.23
N GLU A 291 -13.73 34.93 -12.43
CA GLU A 291 -13.69 35.87 -13.55
C GLU A 291 -14.52 37.14 -13.26
N ILE A 292 -15.70 37.01 -12.66
CA ILE A 292 -16.52 38.14 -12.24
C ILE A 292 -15.76 39.01 -11.23
N GLU A 293 -15.09 38.40 -10.26
CA GLU A 293 -14.32 39.14 -9.25
C GLU A 293 -13.12 39.86 -9.87
N GLU A 294 -12.41 39.24 -10.81
CA GLU A 294 -11.33 39.89 -11.56
C GLU A 294 -11.84 41.11 -12.34
N ARG A 295 -12.96 40.95 -13.07
CA ARG A 295 -13.58 42.05 -13.82
C ARG A 295 -14.03 43.19 -12.90
N ARG A 296 -14.61 42.89 -11.73
CA ARG A 296 -14.98 43.89 -10.71
C ARG A 296 -13.76 44.65 -10.22
N ASN A 297 -12.65 43.96 -9.95
CA ASN A 297 -11.42 44.59 -9.48
C ASN A 297 -10.78 45.46 -10.56
N ARG A 298 -10.83 45.04 -11.82
CA ARG A 298 -10.41 45.87 -12.97
C ARG A 298 -11.24 47.14 -13.11
N ILE A 299 -12.57 47.05 -12.97
CA ILE A 299 -13.45 48.23 -13.01
C ILE A 299 -13.13 49.18 -11.86
N LYS A 300 -12.97 48.67 -10.62
CA LYS A 300 -12.58 49.49 -9.46
C LYS A 300 -11.26 50.21 -9.69
N ALA A 301 -10.26 49.54 -10.27
CA ALA A 301 -8.97 50.14 -10.60
C ALA A 301 -9.10 51.27 -11.63
N LEU A 302 -9.86 51.04 -12.71
CA LEU A 302 -10.13 52.06 -13.73
C LEU A 302 -10.90 53.27 -13.15
N MET A 303 -11.87 53.04 -12.27
CA MET A 303 -12.59 54.13 -11.59
C MET A 303 -11.67 54.96 -10.69
N LYS A 304 -10.75 54.32 -9.96
CA LYS A 304 -9.76 55.02 -9.12
C LYS A 304 -8.81 55.85 -9.98
N GLN A 305 -8.33 55.29 -11.10
CA GLN A 305 -7.50 56.01 -12.05
C GLN A 305 -8.21 57.23 -12.62
N ASN A 306 -9.46 57.10 -13.08
CA ASN A 306 -10.23 58.22 -13.60
C ASN A 306 -10.49 59.31 -12.56
N ARG A 307 -10.67 58.96 -11.27
CA ARG A 307 -10.79 59.95 -10.19
C ARG A 307 -9.48 60.70 -9.91
N CYS A 308 -8.32 60.07 -10.08
CA CYS A 308 -7.03 60.74 -9.93
C CYS A 308 -6.67 61.67 -11.11
N VAL A 309 -7.27 61.47 -12.28
CA VAL A 309 -6.98 62.23 -13.51
C VAL A 309 -7.85 63.49 -13.67
N LEU A 310 -8.84 63.70 -12.80
CA LEU A 310 -9.65 64.93 -12.75
C LEU A 310 -9.10 65.88 -11.66
N PRO A 311 -8.13 66.78 -11.96
CA PRO A 311 -7.88 67.90 -11.06
C PRO A 311 -9.06 68.88 -11.15
N LEU A 312 -9.55 69.29 -9.97
CA LEU A 312 -10.55 70.34 -9.79
C LEU A 312 -10.19 71.56 -10.66
N LYS A 313 -11.07 71.88 -11.60
CA LYS A 313 -11.13 73.20 -12.25
C LYS A 313 -11.95 74.13 -11.39
#